data_AF-H3GG42-F1
#
_entry.id   AF-H3GG42-F1
#
_cell.length_a   1.000
_cell.length_b   1.000
_cell.length_c   1.000
_cell.angle_alpha   90.00
_cell.angle_beta   90.00
_cell.angle_gamma   90.00
#
_symmetry.space_group_name_H-M   'P 1'
#
loop_
_entity.id
_entity.type
_entity.pdbx_description
1 polymer ?
#
loop_
_entity_poly.entity_id
_entity_poly.type
_entity_poly.pdbx_seq_one_letter_code
_entity_poly.pdbx_strand_id
1 'polypeptide(L)'
;MDVTPTNLLSHCDERFFTQTLDHFDVGAPTYQQRYFVCDQHFRPGGVMFFYVGNEADVELYLNHTGLMWENAGEFGAMLVFAEHRYFGKSVPFGKDVTKHMRYLSTEQTLADYAVLITYLKGDLKRDIPVIGFGGSYGDSVVAVHIEGGAHHLDLMFSNPLDPEPPKAARATEKQHMRKRTSEFYAHKAA
;
A
#
# COMPACT_ATOMS: atom_id res chain seq x y z
N MET A 1 23.70 6.02 -13.61
CA MET A 1 23.50 4.58 -13.41
C MET A 1 22.04 4.41 -13.07
N ASP A 2 21.31 3.66 -13.89
CA ASP A 2 19.90 3.36 -13.65
C ASP A 2 19.84 2.42 -12.45
N VAL A 3 19.42 2.92 -11.29
CA VAL A 3 19.39 2.15 -10.03
C VAL A 3 17.97 1.65 -9.82
N THR A 4 17.41 0.91 -10.78
CA THR A 4 16.23 0.10 -10.47
C THR A 4 16.73 -1.11 -9.69
N PRO A 5 16.35 -1.28 -8.40
CA PRO A 5 16.80 -2.43 -7.65
C PRO A 5 16.27 -3.70 -8.33
N THR A 6 17.18 -4.55 -8.79
CA THR A 6 16.80 -5.84 -9.37
C THR A 6 16.50 -6.80 -8.22
N ASN A 7 15.30 -7.39 -8.23
CA ASN A 7 14.82 -8.42 -7.29
C ASN A 7 14.26 -7.94 -5.93
N LEU A 8 13.44 -6.89 -5.91
CA LEU A 8 12.75 -6.43 -4.69
C LEU A 8 11.83 -7.51 -4.08
N LEU A 9 11.26 -8.38 -4.91
CA LEU A 9 10.45 -9.52 -4.45
C LEU A 9 11.21 -10.43 -3.47
N SER A 10 12.52 -10.63 -3.66
CA SER A 10 13.33 -11.46 -2.74
C SER A 10 13.50 -10.87 -1.34
N HIS A 11 13.09 -9.61 -1.14
CA HIS A 11 13.13 -8.92 0.14
C HIS A 11 11.81 -9.01 0.90
N CYS A 12 10.84 -9.73 0.35
CA CYS A 12 9.49 -9.79 0.86
C CYS A 12 9.00 -11.23 1.00
N ASP A 13 8.16 -11.45 2.01
CA ASP A 13 7.41 -12.68 2.17
C ASP A 13 6.07 -12.56 1.43
N GLU A 14 5.82 -13.44 0.44
CA GLU A 14 4.47 -13.63 -0.13
C GLU A 14 3.59 -14.35 0.90
N ARG A 15 2.43 -13.76 1.21
CA ARG A 15 1.47 -14.29 2.19
C ARG A 15 0.05 -14.20 1.65
N PHE A 16 -0.85 -14.96 2.27
CA PHE A 16 -2.27 -14.95 1.97
C PHE A 16 -3.09 -14.78 3.24
N PHE A 17 -4.09 -13.91 3.18
CA PHE A 17 -5.04 -13.65 4.25
C PHE A 17 -6.41 -14.20 3.85
N THR A 18 -7.07 -14.90 4.77
CA THR A 18 -8.44 -15.37 4.56
C THR A 18 -9.39 -14.19 4.78
N GLN A 19 -9.92 -13.66 3.68
CA GLN A 19 -10.74 -12.45 3.63
C GLN A 19 -12.21 -12.80 3.42
N THR A 20 -13.14 -12.02 3.98
CA THR A 20 -14.56 -12.15 3.64
C THR A 20 -14.81 -11.67 2.22
N LEU A 21 -15.63 -12.39 1.47
CA LEU A 21 -16.02 -12.02 0.11
C LEU A 21 -16.88 -10.76 0.11
N ASP A 22 -17.77 -10.65 1.10
CA ASP A 22 -18.69 -9.54 1.26
C ASP A 22 -18.61 -9.02 2.70
N HIS A 23 -18.14 -7.79 2.86
CA HIS A 23 -18.04 -7.13 4.17
C HIS A 23 -19.38 -6.61 4.68
N PHE A 24 -20.39 -6.54 3.82
CA PHE A 24 -21.69 -5.94 4.12
C PHE A 24 -22.82 -6.98 4.19
N ASP A 25 -22.48 -8.28 4.11
CA ASP A 25 -23.39 -9.40 4.32
C ASP A 25 -22.86 -10.35 5.40
N VAL A 26 -23.70 -10.66 6.38
CA VAL A 26 -23.31 -11.48 7.53
C VAL A 26 -23.23 -12.95 7.12
N GLY A 27 -22.07 -13.58 7.37
CA GLY A 27 -21.86 -14.99 7.03
C GLY A 27 -21.47 -15.22 5.57
N ALA A 28 -21.03 -14.17 4.87
CA ALA A 28 -20.46 -14.29 3.55
C ALA A 28 -19.29 -15.29 3.51
N PRO A 29 -19.10 -16.02 2.39
CA PRO A 29 -17.99 -16.93 2.23
C PRO A 29 -16.66 -16.16 2.19
N THR A 30 -15.55 -16.88 2.26
CA THR A 30 -14.21 -16.29 2.26
C THR A 30 -13.43 -16.60 0.99
N TYR A 31 -12.40 -15.81 0.72
CA TYR A 31 -11.38 -16.07 -0.31
C TYR A 31 -9.98 -15.75 0.22
N GLN A 32 -8.94 -16.15 -0.52
CA GLN A 32 -7.57 -15.83 -0.16
C GLN A 32 -7.12 -14.54 -0.86
N GLN A 33 -6.88 -13.49 -0.07
CA GLN A 33 -6.27 -12.24 -0.53
C GLN A 33 -4.76 -12.34 -0.38
N ARG A 34 -4.02 -12.13 -1.47
CA ARG A 34 -2.57 -12.08 -1.47
C ARG A 34 -2.06 -10.75 -0.94
N TYR A 35 -0.96 -10.78 -0.22
CA TYR A 35 -0.19 -9.60 0.14
C TYR A 35 1.29 -9.95 0.34
N PHE A 36 2.15 -8.94 0.28
CA PHE A 36 3.58 -9.07 0.58
C PHE A 36 3.94 -8.28 1.82
N VAL A 37 4.88 -8.80 2.62
CA VAL A 37 5.47 -8.09 3.76
C VAL A 37 6.98 -7.98 3.55
N CYS A 38 7.52 -6.78 3.59
CA CYS A 38 8.95 -6.50 3.48
C CYS A 38 9.37 -5.67 4.70
N ASP A 39 10.05 -6.28 5.66
CA ASP A 39 10.27 -5.72 7.00
C ASP A 39 11.75 -5.42 7.32
N GLN A 40 12.62 -5.45 6.30
CA GLN A 40 14.07 -5.25 6.43
C GLN A 40 14.46 -3.94 7.15
N HIS A 41 13.63 -2.91 7.05
CA HIS A 41 13.84 -1.61 7.69
C HIS A 41 12.97 -1.39 8.93
N PHE A 42 12.13 -2.35 9.30
CA PHE A 42 11.18 -2.20 10.38
C PHE A 42 11.90 -2.16 11.73
N ARG A 43 11.57 -1.13 12.54
CA ARG A 43 12.15 -0.94 13.87
C ARG A 43 11.10 -0.40 14.85
N PRO A 44 11.31 -0.55 16.17
CA PRO A 44 10.43 0.05 17.18
C PRO A 44 10.23 1.55 16.94
N GLY A 45 8.99 2.02 17.03
CA GLY A 45 8.62 3.41 16.68
C GLY A 45 8.48 3.66 15.17
N GLY A 46 8.57 2.61 14.34
CA GLY A 46 8.41 2.69 12.89
C GLY A 46 6.96 2.87 12.41
N VAL A 47 6.76 2.78 11.10
CA VAL A 47 5.46 2.98 10.44
C VAL A 47 5.16 1.80 9.52
N MET A 48 3.89 1.54 9.22
CA MET A 48 3.50 0.66 8.13
C MET A 48 3.27 1.51 6.87
N PHE A 49 4.10 1.30 5.85
CA PHE A 49 3.79 1.78 4.50
C PHE A 49 2.93 0.72 3.82
N PHE A 50 1.69 1.07 3.51
CA PHE A 50 0.70 0.13 2.99
C PHE A 50 0.32 0.53 1.57
N TYR A 51 0.74 -0.25 0.58
CA TYR A 51 0.28 -0.07 -0.79
C TYR A 51 -1.14 -0.60 -0.92
N VAL A 52 -2.06 0.27 -1.31
CA VAL A 52 -3.43 -0.10 -1.67
C VAL A 52 -3.41 -0.57 -3.12
N GLY A 53 -3.35 -1.89 -3.32
CA GLY A 53 -3.33 -2.49 -4.65
C GLY A 53 -4.45 -1.96 -5.54
N ASN A 54 -4.16 -1.88 -6.84
CA ASN A 54 -5.03 -1.36 -7.90
C ASN A 54 -5.21 -2.42 -9.00
N GLU A 55 -5.40 -2.03 -10.25
CA GLU A 55 -5.97 -2.88 -11.30
C GLU A 55 -4.97 -3.82 -12.01
N ALA A 56 -4.00 -4.37 -11.27
CA ALA A 56 -3.04 -5.34 -11.79
C ALA A 56 -2.50 -6.28 -10.71
N ASP A 57 -1.68 -7.24 -11.14
CA ASP A 57 -0.88 -8.07 -10.25
C ASP A 57 -0.01 -7.20 -9.33
N VAL A 58 -0.08 -7.43 -8.01
CA VAL A 58 0.58 -6.56 -7.03
C VAL A 58 2.11 -6.56 -7.14
N GLU A 59 2.70 -7.61 -7.73
CA GLU A 59 4.15 -7.68 -7.95
C GLU A 59 4.65 -6.56 -8.88
N LEU A 60 3.80 -6.08 -9.79
CA LEU A 60 4.09 -4.91 -10.62
C LEU A 60 4.34 -3.68 -9.73
N TYR A 61 3.44 -3.41 -8.78
CA TYR A 61 3.55 -2.21 -7.95
C TYR A 61 4.64 -2.35 -6.90
N LEU A 62 4.88 -3.55 -6.40
CA LEU A 62 6.01 -3.84 -5.50
C LEU A 62 7.33 -3.47 -6.16
N ASN A 63 7.51 -3.82 -7.44
CA ASN A 63 8.76 -3.56 -8.17
C ASN A 63 8.90 -2.12 -8.68
N HIS A 64 7.84 -1.32 -8.67
CA HIS A 64 7.83 0.01 -9.31
C HIS A 64 7.53 1.17 -8.35
N THR A 65 6.97 0.92 -7.16
CA THR A 65 6.65 1.97 -6.17
C THR A 65 7.88 2.37 -5.36
N GLY A 66 8.84 3.01 -6.03
CA GLY A 66 10.11 3.40 -5.43
C GLY A 66 9.98 4.36 -4.25
N LEU A 67 8.95 5.20 -4.23
CA LEU A 67 8.69 6.12 -3.11
C LEU A 67 8.63 5.39 -1.76
N MET A 68 8.01 4.20 -1.70
CA MET A 68 7.95 3.41 -0.46
C MET A 68 9.32 2.85 -0.09
N TRP A 69 10.04 2.27 -1.06
CA TRP A 69 11.34 1.64 -0.87
C TRP A 69 12.42 2.63 -0.43
N GLU A 70 12.53 3.77 -1.13
CA GLU A 70 13.55 4.79 -0.86
C GLU A 70 13.37 5.47 0.50
N ASN A 71 12.13 5.48 1.03
CA ASN A 71 11.82 6.09 2.32
C ASN A 71 11.73 5.07 3.46
N ALA A 72 11.75 3.77 3.19
CA ALA A 72 11.59 2.73 4.19
C ALA A 72 12.59 2.85 5.36
N GLY A 73 13.88 3.02 5.03
CA GLY A 73 14.95 3.12 6.03
C GLY A 73 14.84 4.35 6.94
N GLU A 74 14.45 5.50 6.38
CA GLU A 74 14.30 6.74 7.16
C GLU A 74 13.16 6.62 8.16
N PHE A 75 12.02 6.10 7.73
CA PHE A 75 10.83 5.97 8.55
C PHE A 75 10.84 4.72 9.44
N GLY A 76 11.86 3.86 9.32
CA GLY A 76 11.87 2.58 10.01
C GLY A 76 10.69 1.70 9.62
N ALA A 77 10.30 1.76 8.34
CA ALA A 77 9.02 1.27 7.88
C ALA A 77 9.02 -0.25 7.63
N MET A 78 7.90 -0.87 7.94
CA MET A 78 7.50 -2.13 7.32
C MET A 78 6.67 -1.83 6.09
N LEU A 79 7.01 -2.45 4.96
CA LEU A 79 6.28 -2.30 3.71
C LEU A 79 5.30 -3.44 3.58
N VAL A 80 4.05 -3.12 3.24
CA VAL A 80 3.00 -4.08 2.95
C VAL A 80 2.42 -3.73 1.59
N PHE A 81 2.42 -4.70 0.68
CA PHE A 81 1.76 -4.56 -0.61
C PHE A 81 0.55 -5.48 -0.66
N ALA A 82 -0.65 -4.93 -0.47
CA ALA A 82 -1.88 -5.69 -0.49
C ALA A 82 -2.44 -5.76 -1.91
N GLU A 83 -2.75 -6.96 -2.39
CA GLU A 83 -3.35 -7.13 -3.71
C GLU A 83 -4.84 -6.80 -3.69
N HIS A 84 -5.28 -6.12 -4.75
CA HIS A 84 -6.68 -5.79 -4.95
C HIS A 84 -7.49 -7.06 -5.24
N ARG A 85 -8.69 -7.19 -4.66
CA ARG A 85 -9.62 -8.27 -5.01
C ARG A 85 -9.85 -8.31 -6.53
N TYR A 86 -9.96 -9.51 -7.11
CA TYR A 86 -10.09 -9.77 -8.55
C TYR A 86 -8.84 -9.57 -9.43
N PHE A 87 -7.71 -9.15 -8.88
CA PHE A 87 -6.45 -9.02 -9.63
C PHE A 87 -5.39 -9.99 -9.14
N GLY A 88 -4.40 -10.26 -9.99
CA GLY A 88 -3.29 -11.17 -9.73
C GLY A 88 -3.75 -12.55 -9.26
N LYS A 89 -3.36 -12.93 -8.04
CA LYS A 89 -3.73 -14.22 -7.41
C LYS A 89 -4.92 -14.09 -6.45
N SER A 90 -5.43 -12.88 -6.22
CA SER A 90 -6.53 -12.57 -5.30
C SER A 90 -7.89 -12.63 -5.99
N VAL A 91 -8.21 -13.76 -6.61
CA VAL A 91 -9.34 -13.92 -7.54
C VAL A 91 -10.41 -14.87 -6.96
N PRO A 92 -11.44 -14.36 -6.23
CA PRO A 92 -12.41 -15.21 -5.51
C PRO A 92 -13.16 -16.21 -6.40
N PHE A 93 -13.34 -15.87 -7.67
CA PHE A 93 -14.11 -16.64 -8.66
C PHE A 93 -13.27 -17.13 -9.84
N GLY A 94 -11.93 -17.11 -9.71
CA GLY A 94 -11.04 -17.46 -10.81
C GLY A 94 -11.34 -16.66 -12.08
N LYS A 95 -11.66 -17.36 -13.19
CA LYS A 95 -11.94 -16.74 -14.50
C LYS A 95 -13.37 -16.23 -14.67
N ASP A 96 -14.31 -16.60 -13.79
CA ASP A 96 -15.74 -16.23 -13.90
C ASP A 96 -16.03 -14.85 -13.29
N VAL A 97 -15.16 -13.87 -13.52
CA VAL A 97 -15.23 -12.53 -12.90
C VAL A 97 -16.50 -11.77 -13.31
N THR A 98 -16.85 -11.80 -14.60
CA THR A 98 -17.96 -11.00 -15.16
C THR A 98 -19.33 -11.36 -14.58
N LYS A 99 -19.49 -12.57 -14.04
CA LYS A 99 -20.73 -13.03 -13.40
C LYS A 99 -20.83 -12.65 -11.92
N HIS A 100 -19.73 -12.16 -11.32
CA HIS A 100 -19.63 -11.90 -9.89
C HIS A 100 -19.19 -10.46 -9.57
N MET A 101 -19.23 -9.56 -10.56
CA MET A 101 -18.81 -8.15 -10.45
C MET A 101 -19.44 -7.38 -9.29
N ARG A 102 -20.55 -7.85 -8.71
CA ARG A 102 -21.18 -7.24 -7.53
C ARG A 102 -20.23 -7.08 -6.34
N TYR A 103 -19.19 -7.91 -6.22
CA TYR A 103 -18.21 -7.81 -5.13
C TYR A 103 -16.95 -7.03 -5.52
N LEU A 104 -16.87 -6.53 -6.75
CA LEU A 104 -15.78 -5.66 -7.20
C LEU A 104 -16.24 -4.21 -7.07
N SER A 105 -16.10 -3.66 -5.86
CA SER A 105 -16.40 -2.25 -5.56
C SER A 105 -15.32 -1.65 -4.69
N THR A 106 -15.17 -0.32 -4.76
CA THR A 106 -14.19 0.41 -3.94
C THR A 106 -14.44 0.20 -2.44
N GLU A 107 -15.69 0.17 -2.01
CA GLU A 107 -16.07 -0.03 -0.60
C GLU A 107 -15.64 -1.39 -0.09
N GLN A 108 -15.85 -2.44 -0.87
CA GLN A 108 -15.44 -3.80 -0.54
C GLN A 108 -13.91 -3.91 -0.47
N THR A 109 -13.20 -3.33 -1.44
CA THR A 109 -11.74 -3.33 -1.44
C THR A 109 -11.17 -2.54 -0.25
N LEU A 110 -11.72 -1.36 0.06
CA LEU A 110 -11.28 -0.57 1.21
C LEU A 110 -11.54 -1.31 2.53
N ALA A 111 -12.65 -2.05 2.63
CA ALA A 111 -12.93 -2.91 3.76
C ALA A 111 -11.93 -4.08 3.86
N ASP A 112 -11.49 -4.66 2.74
CA ASP A 112 -10.42 -5.67 2.74
C ASP A 112 -9.15 -5.13 3.39
N TYR A 113 -8.72 -3.95 2.95
CA TYR A 113 -7.51 -3.31 3.45
C TYR A 113 -7.63 -2.95 4.93
N ALA A 114 -8.78 -2.44 5.38
CA ALA A 114 -9.02 -2.14 6.79
C ALA A 114 -8.94 -3.40 7.68
N VAL A 115 -9.54 -4.51 7.26
CA VAL A 115 -9.47 -5.79 7.97
C VAL A 115 -8.05 -6.33 7.97
N LEU A 116 -7.36 -6.30 6.84
CA LEU A 116 -5.97 -6.77 6.73
C LEU A 116 -5.02 -5.94 7.60
N ILE A 117 -5.13 -4.60 7.60
CA ILE A 117 -4.34 -3.72 8.47
C ILE A 117 -4.59 -4.07 9.94
N THR A 118 -5.84 -4.30 10.33
CA THR A 118 -6.21 -4.68 11.70
C THR A 118 -5.58 -6.02 12.09
N TYR A 119 -5.66 -7.01 11.21
CA TYR A 119 -5.01 -8.32 11.38
C TYR A 119 -3.49 -8.16 11.58
N LEU A 120 -2.82 -7.40 10.71
CA LEU A 120 -1.36 -7.21 10.77
C LEU A 120 -0.94 -6.49 12.05
N LYS A 121 -1.67 -5.46 12.50
CA LYS A 121 -1.40 -4.80 13.79
C LYS A 121 -1.53 -5.77 14.97
N GLY A 122 -2.53 -6.65 14.92
CA GLY A 122 -2.74 -7.71 15.91
C GLY A 122 -1.58 -8.71 15.95
N ASP A 123 -1.16 -9.21 14.78
CA ASP A 123 -0.03 -10.15 14.64
C ASP A 123 1.29 -9.54 15.14
N LEU A 124 1.55 -8.27 14.78
CA LEU A 124 2.69 -7.51 15.28
C LEU A 124 2.62 -7.19 16.78
N LYS A 125 1.44 -7.34 17.41
CA LYS A 125 1.13 -6.88 18.78
C LYS A 125 1.52 -5.42 19.01
N ARG A 126 1.36 -4.58 17.97
CA ARG A 126 1.77 -3.18 17.98
C ARG A 126 0.76 -2.33 17.22
N ASP A 127 0.34 -1.24 17.86
CA ASP A 127 -0.45 -0.21 17.19
C ASP A 127 0.48 0.90 16.66
N ILE A 128 0.89 0.73 15.39
CA ILE A 128 1.77 1.66 14.66
C ILE A 128 0.96 2.53 13.69
N PRO A 129 1.45 3.72 13.29
CA PRO A 129 0.84 4.49 12.24
C PRO A 129 0.88 3.71 10.91
N VAL A 130 -0.14 3.94 10.08
CA VAL A 130 -0.25 3.33 8.74
C VAL A 130 -0.42 4.46 7.74
N ILE A 131 0.39 4.45 6.68
CA ILE A 131 0.33 5.40 5.56
C ILE A 131 -0.03 4.61 4.31
N GLY A 132 -1.17 4.94 3.70
CA GLY A 132 -1.63 4.35 2.45
C GLY A 132 -0.94 4.99 1.23
N PHE A 133 -0.47 4.17 0.30
CA PHE A 133 0.11 4.58 -0.98
C PHE A 133 -0.67 3.93 -2.12
N GLY A 134 -1.08 4.69 -3.12
CA GLY A 134 -1.82 4.16 -4.25
C GLY A 134 -2.27 5.25 -5.22
N GLY A 135 -2.92 4.84 -6.30
CA GLY A 135 -3.57 5.75 -7.25
C GLY A 135 -5.06 5.88 -6.98
N SER A 136 -5.64 6.99 -7.44
CA SER A 136 -7.05 7.39 -7.25
C SER A 136 -7.36 8.03 -5.88
N TYR A 137 -8.39 8.87 -5.84
CA TYR A 137 -8.68 9.80 -4.74
C TYR A 137 -9.89 9.34 -3.92
N GLY A 138 -9.82 9.49 -2.59
CA GLY A 138 -10.98 9.48 -1.69
C GLY A 138 -11.04 10.78 -0.88
N ASP A 139 -12.19 11.16 -0.36
CA ASP A 139 -12.43 12.50 0.23
C ASP A 139 -11.55 12.84 1.46
N SER A 140 -10.93 11.84 2.09
CA SER A 140 -10.07 12.01 3.27
C SER A 140 -8.57 12.13 2.94
N VAL A 141 -8.18 12.15 1.66
CA VAL A 141 -6.77 12.19 1.25
C VAL A 141 -6.25 13.62 1.08
N VAL A 142 -4.94 13.81 1.27
CA VAL A 142 -4.26 15.05 0.89
C VAL A 142 -3.93 14.95 -0.60
N ALA A 143 -4.41 15.90 -1.40
CA ALA A 143 -4.05 15.99 -2.81
C ALA A 143 -2.79 16.85 -2.99
N VAL A 144 -1.74 16.28 -3.60
CA VAL A 144 -0.54 16.99 -4.02
C VAL A 144 -0.60 17.14 -5.53
N HIS A 145 -0.70 18.39 -6.01
CA HIS A 145 -0.79 18.67 -7.45
C HIS A 145 0.60 18.68 -8.09
N ILE A 146 0.76 17.93 -9.18
CA ILE A 146 2.01 17.83 -9.95
C ILE A 146 1.76 18.40 -11.33
N GLU A 147 2.25 19.61 -11.58
CA GLU A 147 2.09 20.26 -12.88
C GLU A 147 2.79 19.45 -13.98
N GLY A 148 2.04 19.06 -15.02
CA GLY A 148 2.53 18.23 -16.11
C GLY A 148 2.90 16.79 -15.72
N GLY A 149 2.49 16.33 -14.53
CA GLY A 149 2.78 14.98 -14.04
C GLY A 149 2.14 13.89 -14.89
N ALA A 150 2.93 12.90 -15.29
CA ALA A 150 2.41 11.67 -15.90
C ALA A 150 1.87 10.72 -14.82
N HIS A 151 1.03 9.77 -15.24
CA HIS A 151 0.39 8.79 -14.35
C HIS A 151 1.43 8.09 -13.46
N HIS A 152 1.32 8.27 -12.13
CA HIS A 152 2.17 7.69 -11.07
C HIS A 152 3.64 8.12 -11.02
N LEU A 153 4.04 9.17 -11.74
CA LEU A 153 5.47 9.52 -11.84
C LEU A 153 6.14 9.78 -10.48
N ASP A 154 5.43 10.36 -9.53
CA ASP A 154 5.82 10.60 -8.14
C ASP A 154 6.05 9.32 -7.34
N LEU A 155 5.28 8.26 -7.61
CA LEU A 155 5.40 6.98 -6.90
C LEU A 155 6.58 6.13 -7.38
N MET A 156 7.05 6.37 -8.61
CA MET A 156 8.18 5.64 -9.21
C MET A 156 9.49 5.88 -8.46
N PHE A 157 10.49 5.02 -8.70
CA PHE A 157 11.86 5.24 -8.24
C PHE A 157 12.40 6.59 -8.72
N SER A 158 13.21 7.21 -7.87
CA SER A 158 13.88 8.45 -8.22
C SER A 158 14.88 8.25 -9.34
N ASN A 159 14.91 9.22 -10.26
CA ASN A 159 15.87 9.27 -11.35
C ASN A 159 16.58 10.62 -11.37
N PRO A 160 17.90 10.67 -11.63
CA PRO A 160 18.62 11.93 -11.80
C PRO A 160 18.02 12.87 -12.87
N LEU A 161 17.30 12.31 -13.85
CA LEU A 161 16.63 13.03 -14.94
C LEU A 161 15.20 13.45 -14.59
N ASP A 162 14.72 13.16 -13.38
CA ASP A 162 13.37 13.58 -12.98
C ASP A 162 13.25 15.12 -13.07
N PRO A 163 12.16 15.63 -13.66
CA PRO A 163 11.92 17.06 -13.68
C PRO A 163 11.62 17.56 -12.25
N GLU A 164 11.66 18.88 -12.05
CA GLU A 164 11.45 19.46 -10.72
C GLU A 164 10.06 19.23 -10.11
N PRO A 165 8.94 19.22 -10.87
CA PRO A 165 7.62 19.03 -10.25
C PRO A 165 7.46 17.68 -9.50
N PRO A 166 7.82 16.50 -10.04
CA PRO A 166 7.82 15.25 -9.29
C PRO A 166 8.74 15.25 -8.07
N LYS A 167 9.93 15.88 -8.15
CA LYS A 167 10.84 16.01 -6.99
C LYS A 167 10.20 16.82 -5.86
N ALA A 168 9.56 17.95 -6.21
CA ALA A 168 8.86 18.80 -5.25
C ALA A 168 7.64 18.09 -4.63
N ALA A 169 6.92 17.29 -5.42
CA ALA A 169 5.80 16.47 -4.95
C ALA A 169 6.27 15.45 -3.91
N ARG A 170 7.31 14.65 -4.22
CA ARG A 170 7.90 13.68 -3.30
C ARG A 170 8.40 14.31 -2.00
N ALA A 171 8.97 15.52 -2.07
CA ALA A 171 9.39 16.26 -0.88
C ALA A 171 8.18 16.65 0.00
N THR A 172 7.08 17.08 -0.62
CA THR A 172 5.83 17.45 0.05
C THR A 172 5.14 16.23 0.68
N GLU A 173 5.02 15.14 -0.07
CA GLU A 173 4.54 13.85 0.42
C GLU A 173 5.32 13.40 1.65
N LYS A 174 6.66 13.44 1.57
CA LYS A 174 7.54 13.09 2.69
C LYS A 174 7.32 13.98 3.91
N GLN A 175 7.10 15.27 3.73
CA GLN A 175 6.75 16.17 4.83
C GLN A 175 5.42 15.79 5.49
N HIS A 176 4.39 15.47 4.70
CA HIS A 176 3.11 15.00 5.23
C HIS A 176 3.26 13.66 5.96
N MET A 177 4.01 12.70 5.41
CA MET A 177 4.28 11.42 6.05
C MET A 177 4.95 11.60 7.42
N ARG A 178 5.97 12.47 7.51
CA ARG A 178 6.63 12.78 8.78
C ARG A 178 5.66 13.40 9.78
N LYS A 179 4.89 14.41 9.34
CA LYS A 179 3.92 15.09 10.21
C LYS A 179 2.89 14.12 10.79
N ARG A 180 2.26 13.29 9.95
CA ARG A 180 1.25 12.31 10.37
C ARG A 180 1.81 11.26 11.32
N THR A 181 3.02 10.76 11.04
CA THR A 181 3.72 9.80 11.91
C THR A 181 3.98 10.40 13.29
N SER A 182 4.49 11.63 13.35
CA SER A 182 4.75 12.34 14.60
C SER A 182 3.47 12.63 15.39
N GLU A 183 2.40 13.08 14.72
CA GLU A 183 1.09 13.35 15.36
C GLU A 183 0.50 12.08 15.99
N PHE A 184 0.58 10.94 15.30
CA PHE A 184 0.12 9.66 15.83
C PHE A 184 0.84 9.29 17.14
N TYR A 185 2.17 9.36 17.14
CA TYR A 185 2.95 8.99 18.32
C TYR A 185 2.81 10.00 19.46
N ALA A 186 2.67 11.29 19.16
CA ALA A 186 2.37 12.30 20.18
C ALA A 186 1.02 12.04 20.84
N HIS A 187 -0.02 11.69 20.06
CA HIS A 187 -1.34 11.36 20.60
C HIS A 187 -1.33 10.09 21.47
N LYS A 188 -0.52 9.08 21.10
CA LYS A 188 -0.37 7.84 21.89
C LYS A 188 0.40 8.02 23.21
N ALA A 189 1.23 9.05 23.30
CA ALA A 189 2.02 9.35 24.49
C ALA A 189 1.28 10.23 25.52
N ALA A 190 0.14 10.83 25.12
CA ALA A 190 -0.74 11.62 25.97
C ALA A 190 -1.75 10.74 26.71
#